data_AF-A0A261QBP4-F1
#
_entry.id   AF-A0A261QBP4-F1
#
_cell.length_a   1.000
_cell.length_b   1.000
_cell.length_c   1.000
_cell.angle_alpha   90.00
_cell.angle_beta   90.00
_cell.angle_gamma   90.00
#
_symmetry.space_group_name_H-M   'P 1'
#
loop_
_entity.id
_entity.type
_entity.pdbx_description
1 polymer ?
#
loop_
_entity_poly.entity_id
_entity_poly.type
_entity_poly.pdbx_seq_one_letter_code
_entity_poly.pdbx_strand_id
1 'polypeptide(L)'
;MLKEEFICYEKQKHKSKWQIKSLHRLVLKGIDDEYAGVYRDQQVFIAGAKHTPPAYYLIKGQMESLMEWYEYLHPATRGAMLHAIFVGIHPIIDGNGRTSRLLLNLELMKGGFLLVIIKVENRLTYYEALDKAHTLEDYSDFIDLVNKEVHDSLDLYLGVLS
;
A
#
# COMPACT_ATOMS: atom_id res chain seq x y z
N MET A 1 -20.38 21.54 -14.35
CA MET A 1 -19.46 21.84 -13.23
C MET A 1 -19.63 20.88 -12.05
N LEU A 2 -20.48 21.10 -11.03
CA LEU A 2 -20.55 20.23 -9.84
C LEU A 2 -20.92 18.74 -10.11
N LYS A 3 -21.81 18.48 -11.09
CA LYS A 3 -22.16 17.10 -11.49
C LYS A 3 -21.01 16.35 -12.18
N GLU A 4 -20.18 17.07 -12.95
CA GLU A 4 -19.09 16.46 -13.72
C GLU A 4 -17.90 16.14 -12.82
N GLU A 5 -17.59 17.04 -11.87
CA GLU A 5 -16.60 16.78 -10.82
C GLU A 5 -17.00 15.57 -9.97
N PHE A 6 -18.27 15.47 -9.57
CA PHE A 6 -18.79 14.31 -8.82
C PHE A 6 -18.69 13.00 -9.62
N ILE A 7 -19.00 13.02 -10.92
CA ILE A 7 -18.88 11.84 -11.80
C ILE A 7 -17.41 11.42 -12.01
N CYS A 8 -16.49 12.38 -12.15
CA CYS A 8 -15.06 12.10 -12.25
C CYS A 8 -14.49 11.52 -10.95
N TYR A 9 -14.90 12.07 -9.81
CA TYR A 9 -14.53 11.60 -8.48
C TYR A 9 -15.00 10.15 -8.23
N GLU A 10 -16.28 9.86 -8.48
CA GLU A 10 -16.82 8.49 -8.38
C GLU A 10 -16.13 7.50 -9.33
N LYS A 11 -15.79 7.95 -10.56
CA LYS A 11 -15.03 7.13 -11.52
C LYS A 11 -13.60 6.83 -11.05
N GLN A 12 -12.91 7.78 -10.41
CA GLN A 12 -11.58 7.56 -9.85
C GLN A 12 -11.62 6.59 -8.65
N LYS A 13 -12.59 6.77 -7.74
CA LYS A 13 -12.78 5.88 -6.57
C LYS A 13 -13.13 4.44 -6.98
N HIS A 14 -13.96 4.28 -8.00
CA HIS A 14 -14.27 2.96 -8.56
C HIS A 14 -13.05 2.28 -9.19
N LYS A 15 -12.23 3.04 -9.95
CA LYS A 15 -11.00 2.51 -10.56
C LYS A 15 -10.02 2.02 -9.50
N SER A 16 -9.91 2.73 -8.39
CA SER A 16 -8.88 2.50 -7.39
C SER A 16 -9.17 1.26 -6.52
N LYS A 17 -10.44 1.02 -6.14
CA LYS A 17 -10.87 -0.24 -5.52
C LYS A 17 -10.69 -1.45 -6.45
N TRP A 18 -11.07 -1.30 -7.72
CA TRP A 18 -10.88 -2.36 -8.72
C TRP A 18 -9.40 -2.67 -8.92
N GLN A 19 -8.54 -1.65 -8.97
CA GLN A 19 -7.09 -1.82 -9.09
C GLN A 19 -6.51 -2.66 -7.96
N ILE A 20 -6.87 -2.38 -6.71
CA ILE A 20 -6.39 -3.15 -5.55
C ILE A 20 -6.83 -4.62 -5.65
N LYS A 21 -8.10 -4.87 -5.97
CA LYS A 21 -8.61 -6.24 -6.12
C LYS A 21 -7.98 -6.98 -7.30
N SER A 22 -7.80 -6.31 -8.43
CA SER A 22 -7.14 -6.87 -9.61
C SER A 22 -5.69 -7.20 -9.35
N LEU A 23 -4.96 -6.29 -8.68
CA LEU A 23 -3.57 -6.50 -8.30
C LEU A 23 -3.44 -7.68 -7.33
N HIS A 24 -4.30 -7.72 -6.31
CA HIS A 24 -4.32 -8.83 -5.37
C HIS A 24 -4.65 -10.16 -6.06
N ARG A 25 -5.59 -10.16 -7.02
CA ARG A 25 -5.91 -11.35 -7.82
C ARG A 25 -4.70 -11.84 -8.63
N LEU A 26 -3.85 -10.94 -9.13
CA LEU A 26 -2.59 -11.31 -9.77
C LEU A 26 -1.58 -11.89 -8.77
N VAL A 27 -1.52 -11.34 -7.56
CA VAL A 27 -0.62 -11.80 -6.49
C VAL A 27 -0.92 -13.22 -6.03
N LEU A 28 -2.20 -13.59 -5.92
CA LEU A 28 -2.62 -14.91 -5.44
C LEU A 28 -2.90 -15.95 -6.54
N LYS A 29 -2.89 -15.54 -7.81
CA LYS A 29 -3.18 -16.46 -8.92
C LYS A 29 -2.25 -17.68 -8.88
N GLY A 30 -2.84 -18.88 -8.79
CA GLY A 30 -2.09 -20.14 -8.72
C GLY A 30 -1.48 -20.45 -7.35
N ILE A 31 -1.79 -19.65 -6.32
CA ILE A 31 -1.47 -19.91 -4.91
C ILE A 31 -2.78 -20.23 -4.17
N ASP A 32 -3.74 -19.30 -4.26
CA ASP A 32 -5.04 -19.42 -3.61
C ASP A 32 -6.08 -18.61 -4.41
N ASP A 33 -6.69 -19.28 -5.38
CA ASP A 33 -7.63 -18.66 -6.31
C ASP A 33 -8.99 -18.32 -5.66
N GLU A 34 -9.34 -18.96 -4.53
CA GLU A 34 -10.61 -18.75 -3.83
C GLU A 34 -10.63 -17.40 -3.12
N TYR A 35 -9.54 -17.04 -2.44
CA TYR A 35 -9.42 -15.76 -1.74
C TYR A 35 -8.88 -14.61 -2.61
N ALA A 36 -8.54 -14.89 -3.87
CA ALA A 36 -7.99 -13.92 -4.81
C ALA A 36 -8.96 -12.75 -5.10
N GLY A 37 -8.58 -11.55 -4.65
CA GLY A 37 -9.36 -10.31 -4.79
C GLY A 37 -10.55 -10.15 -3.83
N VAL A 38 -10.64 -11.00 -2.81
CA VAL A 38 -11.74 -11.01 -1.82
C VAL A 38 -11.25 -10.36 -0.52
N TYR A 39 -12.11 -9.56 0.14
CA TYR A 39 -11.80 -9.08 1.48
C TYR A 39 -12.13 -10.15 2.49
N ARG A 40 -11.32 -10.28 3.55
CA ARG A 40 -11.58 -11.24 4.62
C ARG A 40 -12.93 -10.94 5.31
N ASP A 41 -13.58 -12.00 5.74
CA ASP A 41 -14.84 -12.01 6.48
C ASP A 41 -14.67 -12.48 7.94
N GLN A 42 -13.41 -12.67 8.35
CA GLN A 42 -13.02 -13.10 9.69
C GLN A 42 -11.97 -12.16 10.29
N GLN A 43 -11.86 -12.17 11.61
CA GLN A 43 -10.79 -11.49 12.32
C GLN A 43 -9.44 -12.20 12.10
N VAL A 44 -8.37 -11.43 11.98
CA VAL A 44 -7.00 -11.94 11.82
C VAL A 44 -6.06 -11.19 12.75
N PHE A 45 -4.91 -11.82 13.00
CA PHE A 45 -3.82 -11.24 13.78
C PHE A 45 -2.52 -11.42 12.99
N ILE A 46 -1.66 -10.41 13.05
CA ILE A 46 -0.38 -10.43 12.34
C ILE A 46 0.68 -10.88 13.34
N ALA A 47 1.32 -12.02 13.06
CA ALA A 47 2.35 -12.57 13.93
C ALA A 47 3.50 -11.57 14.11
N GLY A 48 3.80 -11.23 15.38
CA GLY A 48 4.87 -10.30 15.74
C GLY A 48 4.54 -8.82 15.63
N ALA A 49 3.36 -8.44 15.13
CA ALA A 49 2.92 -7.05 15.12
C ALA A 49 2.28 -6.68 16.46
N LYS A 50 2.49 -5.44 16.91
CA LYS A 50 1.83 -4.91 18.11
C LYS A 50 0.41 -4.44 17.85
N HIS A 51 0.12 -4.00 16.62
CA HIS A 51 -1.22 -3.54 16.25
C HIS A 51 -2.14 -4.73 15.93
N THR A 52 -3.43 -4.54 16.21
CA THR A 52 -4.47 -5.49 15.79
C THR A 52 -5.22 -4.90 14.60
N PRO A 53 -5.31 -5.61 13.46
CA PRO A 53 -6.10 -5.16 12.32
C PRO A 53 -7.57 -4.91 12.69
N PRO A 54 -8.25 -4.00 11.99
CA PRO A 54 -9.66 -3.69 12.25
C PRO A 54 -10.57 -4.91 12.10
N ALA A 55 -11.75 -4.85 12.70
CA ALA A 55 -12.75 -5.89 12.49
C ALA A 55 -13.15 -6.01 11.01
N TYR A 56 -13.44 -7.22 10.53
CA TYR A 56 -13.68 -7.48 9.10
C TYR A 56 -14.82 -6.66 8.50
N TYR A 57 -15.87 -6.37 9.27
CA TYR A 57 -17.00 -5.55 8.83
C TYR A 57 -16.65 -4.06 8.65
N LEU A 58 -15.51 -3.59 9.19
CA LEU A 58 -15.01 -2.21 9.01
C LEU A 58 -14.14 -2.05 7.76
N ILE A 59 -13.61 -3.15 7.21
CA ILE A 59 -12.66 -3.13 6.09
C ILE A 59 -13.20 -2.34 4.91
N LYS A 60 -14.46 -2.56 4.54
CA LYS A 60 -15.05 -1.89 3.37
C LYS A 60 -15.02 -0.36 3.52
N GLY A 61 -15.41 0.14 4.70
CA GLY A 61 -15.42 1.58 4.99
C GLY A 61 -14.01 2.16 5.02
N GLN A 62 -13.07 1.48 5.69
CA GLN A 62 -11.68 1.95 5.76
C GLN A 62 -10.97 1.92 4.40
N MET A 63 -11.23 0.91 3.58
CA MET A 63 -10.73 0.87 2.20
C MET A 63 -11.34 1.97 1.33
N GLU A 64 -12.61 2.32 1.55
CA GLU A 64 -13.24 3.45 0.87
C GLU A 64 -12.58 4.78 1.29
N SER A 65 -12.34 4.99 2.59
CA SER A 65 -11.62 6.16 3.11
C SER A 65 -10.18 6.25 2.62
N LEU A 66 -9.46 5.12 2.53
CA LEU A 66 -8.11 5.06 1.97
C LEU A 66 -8.06 5.61 0.54
N MET A 67 -9.12 5.44 -0.25
CA MET A 67 -9.17 5.93 -1.63
C MET A 67 -9.62 7.38 -1.75
N GLU A 68 -10.13 8.00 -0.68
CA GLU A 68 -10.54 9.42 -0.67
C GLU A 68 -9.36 10.34 -0.39
N TRP A 69 -8.32 9.79 0.23
CA TRP A 69 -7.09 10.50 0.45
C TRP A 69 -6.34 10.39 -0.87
N TYR A 70 -6.06 11.52 -1.51
CA TYR A 70 -4.79 11.81 -2.18
C TYR A 70 -4.93 12.62 -3.47
N GLU A 71 -4.63 13.93 -3.42
CA GLU A 71 -4.18 14.66 -4.61
C GLU A 71 -2.93 15.53 -4.39
N TYR A 72 -2.59 15.92 -3.15
CA TYR A 72 -1.60 16.98 -2.90
C TYR A 72 -0.27 16.56 -2.27
N LEU A 73 -0.01 15.27 -2.02
CA LEU A 73 1.29 14.86 -1.46
C LEU A 73 2.33 14.61 -2.56
N HIS A 74 3.59 14.49 -2.17
CA HIS A 74 4.66 14.02 -3.04
C HIS A 74 4.45 12.52 -3.40
N PRO A 75 4.72 12.06 -4.63
CA PRO A 75 4.44 10.67 -5.04
C PRO A 75 5.10 9.60 -4.16
N ALA A 76 6.34 9.83 -3.70
CA ALA A 76 7.01 8.89 -2.78
C ALA A 76 6.26 8.77 -1.44
N THR A 77 5.84 9.90 -0.88
CA THR A 77 5.00 9.95 0.32
C THR A 77 3.64 9.30 0.07
N ARG A 78 3.05 9.42 -1.14
CA ARG A 78 1.84 8.65 -1.53
C ARG A 78 2.03 7.19 -1.31
N GLY A 79 3.06 6.66 -1.96
CA GLY A 79 3.26 5.24 -2.07
C GLY A 79 3.53 4.68 -0.69
N ALA A 80 4.32 5.39 0.11
CA ALA A 80 4.60 5.06 1.50
C ALA A 80 3.31 5.01 2.35
N MET A 81 2.49 6.06 2.32
CA MET A 81 1.24 6.12 3.07
C MET A 81 0.24 5.05 2.60
N LEU A 82 0.04 4.92 1.29
CA LEU A 82 -0.85 3.91 0.70
C LEU A 82 -0.44 2.51 1.14
N HIS A 83 0.86 2.21 1.09
CA HIS A 83 1.40 0.94 1.55
C HIS A 83 1.14 0.73 3.04
N ALA A 84 1.55 1.68 3.89
CA ALA A 84 1.45 1.54 5.34
C ALA A 84 -0.01 1.39 5.78
N ILE A 85 -0.91 2.25 5.31
CA ILE A 85 -2.33 2.20 5.68
C ILE A 85 -2.97 0.90 5.18
N PHE A 86 -2.72 0.49 3.93
CA PHE A 86 -3.27 -0.76 3.39
C PHE A 86 -2.86 -1.99 4.23
N VAL A 87 -1.59 -2.07 4.63
CA VAL A 87 -1.09 -3.18 5.46
C VAL A 87 -1.73 -3.18 6.84
N GLY A 88 -1.97 -1.99 7.43
CA GLY A 88 -2.62 -1.84 8.73
C GLY A 88 -4.11 -2.21 8.71
N ILE A 89 -4.83 -1.87 7.63
CA ILE A 89 -6.22 -2.34 7.43
C ILE A 89 -6.25 -3.87 7.31
N HIS A 90 -5.21 -4.45 6.70
CA HIS A 90 -5.05 -5.88 6.45
C HIS A 90 -6.31 -6.50 5.81
N PRO A 91 -6.73 -6.02 4.62
CA PRO A 91 -8.07 -6.30 4.10
C PRO A 91 -8.27 -7.74 3.63
N ILE A 92 -7.22 -8.56 3.52
CA ILE A 92 -7.24 -9.87 2.86
C ILE A 92 -6.60 -10.94 3.77
N ILE A 93 -6.87 -12.21 3.50
CA ILE A 93 -6.38 -13.35 4.31
C ILE A 93 -4.85 -13.52 4.18
N ASP A 94 -4.33 -13.49 2.95
CA ASP A 94 -2.90 -13.56 2.65
C ASP A 94 -2.57 -12.58 1.51
N GLY A 95 -1.28 -12.28 1.33
CA GLY A 95 -0.80 -11.45 0.23
C GLY A 95 -0.82 -9.95 0.53
N ASN A 96 -1.19 -9.52 1.75
CA ASN A 96 -1.25 -8.10 2.10
C ASN A 96 0.08 -7.39 1.87
N GLY A 97 1.19 -7.94 2.37
CA GLY A 97 2.52 -7.34 2.19
C GLY A 97 3.01 -7.35 0.73
N ARG A 98 2.66 -8.38 -0.06
CA ARG A 98 3.01 -8.45 -1.48
C ARG A 98 2.23 -7.40 -2.28
N THR A 99 0.93 -7.31 -2.00
CA THR A 99 0.03 -6.33 -2.63
C THR A 99 0.42 -4.91 -2.26
N SER A 100 0.76 -4.64 -0.99
CA SER A 100 1.15 -3.29 -0.55
C SER A 100 2.41 -2.79 -1.24
N ARG A 101 3.44 -3.63 -1.40
CA ARG A 101 4.67 -3.29 -2.12
C ARG A 101 4.41 -3.01 -3.60
N LEU A 102 3.50 -3.76 -4.21
CA LEU A 102 3.09 -3.48 -5.59
C LEU A 102 2.28 -2.19 -5.69
N LEU A 103 1.43 -1.86 -4.70
CA LEU A 103 0.71 -0.58 -4.66
C LEU A 103 1.66 0.60 -4.50
N LEU A 104 2.65 0.51 -3.60
CA LEU A 104 3.73 1.49 -3.48
C LEU A 104 4.40 1.74 -4.83
N ASN A 105 4.84 0.68 -5.51
CA ASN A 105 5.52 0.79 -6.79
C ASN A 105 4.60 1.32 -7.90
N LEU A 106 3.32 0.94 -7.91
CA LEU A 106 2.36 1.49 -8.86
C LEU A 106 2.21 3.01 -8.69
N GLU A 107 2.15 3.50 -7.46
CA GLU A 107 2.06 4.95 -7.20
C GLU A 107 3.34 5.71 -7.53
N LEU A 108 4.51 5.10 -7.29
CA LEU A 108 5.79 5.66 -7.71
C LEU A 108 5.87 5.79 -9.24
N MET A 109 5.50 4.73 -9.97
CA MET A 109 5.51 4.71 -11.43
C MET A 109 4.56 5.76 -12.02
N LYS A 110 3.37 5.96 -11.43
CA LYS A 110 2.45 7.04 -11.84
C LYS A 110 3.06 8.43 -11.67
N GLY A 111 3.97 8.60 -10.70
CA GLY A 111 4.72 9.83 -10.45
C GLY A 111 6.03 9.95 -11.24
N GLY A 112 6.35 8.99 -12.13
CA GLY A 112 7.60 9.00 -12.90
C GLY A 112 8.84 8.51 -12.15
N PHE A 113 8.66 7.90 -10.97
CA PHE A 113 9.75 7.33 -10.18
C PHE A 113 10.07 5.90 -10.61
N LEU A 114 11.31 5.49 -10.33
CA LEU A 114 11.77 4.11 -10.50
C LEU A 114 11.13 3.19 -9.46
N LEU A 115 11.19 1.89 -9.72
CA LEU A 115 10.74 0.85 -8.80
C LEU A 115 11.66 0.78 -7.59
N VAL A 116 11.08 0.71 -6.39
CA VAL A 116 11.82 0.48 -5.15
C VAL A 116 11.69 -0.97 -4.71
N ILE A 117 12.79 -1.49 -4.16
CA ILE A 117 12.86 -2.82 -3.56
C ILE A 117 13.19 -2.62 -2.08
N ILE A 118 12.23 -2.90 -1.20
CA ILE A 118 12.51 -2.95 0.24
C ILE A 118 13.34 -4.21 0.48
N LYS A 119 14.63 -4.01 0.72
CA LYS A 119 15.64 -5.07 0.80
C LYS A 119 15.38 -5.97 2.02
N VAL A 120 15.70 -7.27 1.89
CA VAL A 120 15.46 -8.26 2.96
C VAL A 120 16.29 -7.94 4.21
N GLU A 121 17.44 -7.31 4.03
CA GLU A 121 18.33 -6.84 5.09
C GLU A 121 17.66 -5.76 5.94
N ASN A 122 16.76 -4.97 5.35
CA ASN A 122 15.99 -3.92 6.03
C ASN A 122 14.69 -4.45 6.68
N ARG A 123 14.49 -5.77 6.73
CA ARG A 123 13.24 -6.39 7.21
C ARG A 123 12.86 -5.96 8.62
N LEU A 124 13.82 -5.86 9.54
CA LEU A 124 13.55 -5.44 10.92
C LEU A 124 13.05 -4.00 10.95
N THR A 125 13.82 -3.06 10.38
CA THR A 125 13.46 -1.64 10.27
C THR A 125 12.11 -1.44 9.60
N TYR A 126 11.83 -2.22 8.54
CA TYR A 126 10.54 -2.21 7.86
C TYR A 126 9.37 -2.54 8.79
N TYR A 127 9.48 -3.60 9.61
CA TYR A 127 8.41 -3.97 10.53
C TYR A 127 8.29 -3.00 11.70
N GLU A 128 9.41 -2.51 12.25
CA GLU A 128 9.40 -1.52 13.33
C GLU A 128 8.74 -0.22 12.89
N ALA A 129 9.04 0.26 11.69
CA ALA A 129 8.43 1.44 11.11
C ALA A 129 6.91 1.27 10.89
N LEU A 130 6.47 0.09 10.45
CA LEU A 130 5.04 -0.22 10.30
C LEU A 130 4.33 -0.32 11.66
N ASP A 131 4.94 -0.99 12.64
CA ASP A 131 4.37 -1.08 13.98
C ASP A 131 4.25 0.30 14.63
N LYS A 132 5.26 1.17 14.48
CA LYS A 132 5.19 2.56 14.92
C LYS A 132 4.05 3.30 14.23
N ALA A 133 3.93 3.18 12.91
CA ALA A 133 2.86 3.81 12.14
C ALA A 133 1.47 3.34 12.58
N HIS A 134 1.28 2.06 12.88
CA HIS A 134 -0.02 1.51 13.22
C HIS A 134 -0.40 1.65 14.70
N THR A 135 0.58 1.90 15.58
CA THR A 135 0.33 2.05 17.03
C THR A 135 0.32 3.51 17.48
N LEU A 136 1.12 4.36 16.85
CA LEU A 136 1.29 5.77 17.23
C LEU A 136 0.77 6.74 16.16
N GLU A 137 0.27 6.24 15.03
CA GLU A 137 -0.14 7.04 13.86
C GLU A 137 1.00 7.91 13.28
N ASP A 138 2.25 7.53 13.55
CA ASP A 138 3.45 8.20 13.06
C ASP A 138 4.10 7.41 11.93
N TYR A 139 3.92 7.91 10.71
CA TYR A 139 4.39 7.28 9.47
C TYR A 139 5.79 7.73 9.04
N SER A 140 6.44 8.62 9.80
CA SER A 140 7.72 9.25 9.43
C SER A 140 8.80 8.23 9.08
N ASP A 141 9.07 7.27 9.96
CA ASP A 141 10.11 6.24 9.76
C ASP A 141 9.87 5.42 8.49
N PHE A 142 8.61 5.11 8.17
CA PHE A 142 8.28 4.33 6.98
C PHE A 142 8.41 5.17 5.70
N ILE A 143 8.03 6.44 5.75
CA ILE A 143 8.22 7.39 4.66
C ILE A 143 9.72 7.58 4.39
N ASP A 144 10.53 7.72 5.44
CA ASP A 144 11.98 7.88 5.33
C ASP A 144 12.65 6.63 4.76
N LEU A 145 12.19 5.44 5.16
CA LEU A 145 12.64 4.18 4.57
C LEU A 145 12.35 4.14 3.06
N VAL A 146 11.13 4.48 2.65
CA VAL A 146 10.76 4.51 1.22
C VAL A 146 11.57 5.56 0.46
N ASN A 147 11.74 6.76 1.02
CA ASN A 147 12.54 7.81 0.41
C ASN A 147 13.99 7.36 0.21
N LYS A 148 14.58 6.68 1.20
CA LYS A 148 15.91 6.09 1.06
C LYS A 148 15.97 5.09 -0.10
N GLU A 149 15.03 4.15 -0.18
CA GLU A 149 15.02 3.16 -1.27
C GLU A 149 14.80 3.81 -2.65
N VAL A 150 14.07 4.92 -2.73
CA VAL A 150 13.94 5.72 -3.97
C VAL A 150 15.30 6.28 -4.39
N HIS A 151 16.06 6.87 -3.46
CA HIS A 151 17.40 7.40 -3.75
C HIS A 151 18.37 6.27 -4.12
N ASP A 152 18.41 5.18 -3.35
CA ASP A 152 19.23 4.01 -3.62
C ASP A 152 18.96 3.46 -5.04
N SER A 153 17.68 3.39 -5.46
CA SER A 153 17.31 2.96 -6.80
C SER A 153 17.78 3.92 -7.89
N LEU A 154 17.72 5.22 -7.64
CA LEU A 154 18.19 6.23 -8.58
C LEU A 154 19.71 6.18 -8.73
N ASP A 155 20.44 6.09 -7.63
CA ASP A 155 21.90 5.99 -7.60
C ASP A 155 22.39 4.75 -8.35
N LEU A 156 21.72 3.60 -8.15
CA LEU A 156 21.99 2.39 -8.91
C LEU A 156 21.81 2.61 -10.41
N TYR A 157 20.72 3.27 -10.82
CA TYR A 157 20.43 3.50 -12.23
C TYR A 157 21.42 4.47 -12.87
N LEU A 158 21.76 5.56 -12.19
CA LEU A 158 22.76 6.53 -12.64
C LEU A 158 24.16 5.90 -12.73
N GLY A 159 24.52 5.04 -11.78
CA GLY A 159 25.80 4.32 -11.79
C GLY A 159 25.98 3.32 -12.94
N VAL A 160 24.88 2.86 -13.56
CA VAL A 160 24.92 2.05 -14.78
C VAL A 160 25.09 2.90 -16.04
N LEU A 161 24.70 4.18 -15.99
CA LEU A 161 24.76 5.12 -17.10
C LEU A 161 26.06 5.94 -17.16
N SER A 162 26.80 6.01 -16.04
CA SER A 162 28.11 6.68 -15.92
C SER A 162 29.26 5.78 -16.35
#